data_AF-A0A8H6GLU7-F1
#
_entry.id   AF-A0A8H6GLU7-F1
#
_cell.length_a   1.000
_cell.length_b   1.000
_cell.length_c   1.000
_cell.angle_alpha   90.00
_cell.angle_beta   90.00
_cell.angle_gamma   90.00
#
_symmetry.space_group_name_H-M   'P 1'
#
loop_
_entity.id
_entity.type
_entity.pdbx_description
1 polymer ?
#
loop_
_entity_poly.entity_id
_entity_poly.type
_entity_poly.pdbx_seq_one_letter_code
_entity_poly.pdbx_strand_id
1 'polypeptide(L)'
;MTESRSSPTEGNIITPANSNDSSNKHHYEMAEEHETTAVFVFTAKEGKAVKRKIDFILLPMLCACYIFSFLDKTLLNYASIFGIKEALGLEGSDYSWLGSIFYIGYMIGSMVWAKLVQRWPGHAGKFIAGAVCAWSIIVLLTVKCTNFAGIATIRFFLGLCESIIGPVFVIITSNWWTRPEQAFRTAFWLSGTPIGNFFGGILSYALGLIHGSIATWKIFFLFFGSLSLAFSFVLMYLMPDNQSNARWLDERQKTIAIERVRENQTVTKDSEWKWHQFWEALRDPQTVFFFVTAMGNTMPSTFASQFSSQIVKGFGFTAIQTTLISTCPAAVIQLLTFLVFSYIASKHNNIRLYLSILVSIPPLIGASLLHTLPTTNTAGRLAGYFLTYTHSMSFTLSAGLMASNYAGNTKKSTASGIIFAGWAAGLIAGPQFFLEREAPTYDLAFKMLMGCYALMVVLPILQLIWYKYENARRDKLCDESVANTRPEFTDETDFEKWRTFRYTM
;
A
#
# COMPACT_ATOMS: atom_id res chain seq x y z
N MET A 1 -53.14 -12.31 48.87
CA MET A 1 -52.83 -13.69 48.49
C MET A 1 -52.10 -13.66 47.15
N THR A 2 -50.79 -13.95 47.21
CA THR A 2 -49.98 -14.74 46.25
C THR A 2 -49.98 -14.41 44.74
N GLU A 3 -48.81 -13.91 44.29
CA GLU A 3 -47.95 -14.30 43.13
C GLU A 3 -48.59 -14.97 41.89
N SER A 4 -48.22 -14.66 40.64
CA SER A 4 -46.86 -14.85 40.09
C SER A 4 -46.67 -14.18 38.71
N ARG A 5 -45.41 -13.80 38.42
CA ARG A 5 -44.89 -13.44 37.08
C ARG A 5 -44.27 -14.68 36.43
N SER A 6 -44.47 -14.88 35.12
CA SER A 6 -43.61 -15.75 34.30
C SER A 6 -43.42 -15.20 32.87
N SER A 7 -42.31 -15.63 32.29
CA SER A 7 -41.39 -15.00 31.32
C SER A 7 -41.66 -15.33 29.84
N PRO A 8 -41.00 -14.63 28.88
CA PRO A 8 -41.21 -14.82 27.45
C PRO A 8 -40.12 -15.64 26.71
N THR A 9 -40.58 -16.35 25.66
CA THR A 9 -39.96 -16.70 24.36
C THR A 9 -38.69 -17.58 24.28
N GLU A 10 -38.90 -18.79 23.73
CA GLU A 10 -37.90 -19.73 23.20
C GLU A 10 -37.30 -19.25 21.86
N GLY A 11 -35.99 -19.45 21.70
CA GLY A 11 -35.23 -19.20 20.47
C GLY A 11 -35.01 -20.47 19.65
N ASN A 12 -35.18 -20.36 18.33
CA ASN A 12 -34.99 -21.43 17.35
C ASN A 12 -33.54 -21.93 17.26
N ILE A 13 -33.40 -23.26 17.28
CA ILE A 13 -32.16 -24.02 17.05
C ILE A 13 -32.10 -24.41 15.56
N ILE A 14 -30.95 -24.23 14.89
CA ILE A 14 -30.71 -24.69 13.51
C ILE A 14 -29.60 -25.75 13.52
N THR A 15 -29.89 -26.94 13.00
CA THR A 15 -28.96 -28.08 12.81
C THR A 15 -28.34 -28.07 11.40
N PRO A 16 -27.06 -28.49 11.22
CA PRO A 16 -26.45 -28.63 9.89
C PRO A 16 -26.65 -30.04 9.29
N ALA A 17 -26.77 -30.10 7.96
CA ALA A 17 -26.97 -31.31 7.17
C ALA A 17 -25.66 -32.08 6.90
N ASN A 18 -25.74 -33.40 6.95
CA ASN A 18 -24.66 -34.35 6.64
C ASN A 18 -24.38 -34.43 5.13
N SER A 19 -23.11 -34.34 4.73
CA SER A 19 -22.64 -34.86 3.45
C SER A 19 -21.29 -35.56 3.63
N ASN A 20 -21.29 -36.87 3.37
CA ASN A 20 -20.13 -37.75 3.39
C ASN A 20 -19.20 -37.46 2.19
N ASP A 21 -17.94 -37.15 2.44
CA ASP A 21 -16.88 -37.53 1.50
C ASP A 21 -15.54 -37.76 2.23
N SER A 22 -14.94 -38.91 1.97
CA SER A 22 -13.88 -39.52 2.77
C SER A 22 -12.57 -39.56 1.99
N SER A 23 -11.75 -38.50 2.08
CA SER A 23 -10.39 -38.58 1.51
C SER A 23 -9.32 -37.68 2.14
N ASN A 24 -9.50 -37.16 3.37
CA ASN A 24 -8.51 -36.25 3.97
C ASN A 24 -8.23 -36.50 5.47
N LYS A 25 -8.13 -37.78 5.87
CA LYS A 25 -8.06 -38.20 7.28
C LYS A 25 -6.70 -38.06 7.98
N HIS A 26 -5.59 -37.72 7.33
CA HIS A 26 -4.27 -37.85 7.98
C HIS A 26 -3.63 -36.59 8.59
N HIS A 27 -4.36 -35.47 8.69
CA HIS A 27 -3.88 -34.29 9.45
C HIS A 27 -4.80 -33.82 10.59
N TYR A 28 -5.86 -34.58 10.90
CA TYR A 28 -6.88 -34.17 11.88
C TYR A 28 -7.00 -35.06 13.14
N GLU A 29 -6.21 -36.12 13.27
CA GLU A 29 -6.37 -37.08 14.39
C GLU A 29 -5.72 -36.67 15.73
N MET A 30 -5.14 -35.47 15.85
CA MET A 30 -4.69 -34.93 17.16
C MET A 30 -5.62 -33.83 17.72
N ALA A 31 -6.84 -33.70 17.21
CA ALA A 31 -7.80 -32.69 17.66
C ALA A 31 -9.20 -33.23 17.98
N GLU A 32 -9.44 -34.55 17.92
CA GLU A 32 -10.79 -35.12 18.09
C GLU A 32 -11.07 -35.87 19.39
N GLU A 33 -10.14 -35.89 20.35
CA GLU A 33 -10.43 -36.38 21.69
C GLU A 33 -10.14 -35.29 22.71
N HIS A 34 -11.04 -34.30 22.81
CA HIS A 34 -11.47 -33.70 24.08
C HIS A 34 -12.60 -32.68 23.84
N GLU A 35 -13.73 -32.94 24.50
CA GLU A 35 -14.72 -31.99 25.00
C GLU A 35 -15.71 -31.34 24.00
N THR A 36 -16.98 -31.68 24.22
CA THR A 36 -18.13 -30.76 24.31
C THR A 36 -17.76 -29.31 24.01
N THR A 37 -18.26 -28.74 22.91
CA THR A 37 -17.94 -27.38 22.45
C THR A 37 -18.39 -26.33 23.46
N ALA A 38 -17.61 -26.13 24.52
CA ALA A 38 -17.75 -25.03 25.44
C ALA A 38 -17.44 -23.77 24.63
N VAL A 39 -18.49 -23.00 24.30
CA VAL A 39 -18.31 -21.68 23.69
C VAL A 39 -17.43 -20.89 24.65
N PHE A 40 -16.19 -20.59 24.23
CA PHE A 40 -15.27 -19.81 25.04
C PHE A 40 -15.82 -18.38 25.15
N VAL A 41 -16.45 -18.08 26.30
CA VAL A 41 -17.02 -16.75 26.56
C VAL A 41 -15.96 -15.88 27.24
N PHE A 42 -15.64 -14.74 26.63
CA PHE A 42 -14.79 -13.71 27.22
C PHE A 42 -15.55 -12.39 27.38
N THR A 43 -15.16 -11.59 28.36
CA THR A 43 -15.81 -10.30 28.60
C THR A 43 -15.37 -9.28 27.55
N ALA A 44 -16.25 -8.35 27.14
CA ALA A 44 -15.89 -7.25 26.24
C ALA A 44 -14.68 -6.41 26.72
N LYS A 45 -14.46 -6.31 28.04
CA LYS A 45 -13.28 -5.67 28.64
C LYS A 45 -11.99 -6.44 28.33
N GLU A 46 -12.00 -7.77 28.46
CA GLU A 46 -10.85 -8.63 28.17
C GLU A 46 -10.51 -8.60 26.68
N GLY A 47 -11.52 -8.67 25.80
CA GLY A 47 -11.34 -8.54 24.35
C GLY A 47 -10.69 -7.20 23.96
N LYS A 48 -11.10 -6.09 24.58
CA LYS A 48 -10.48 -4.77 24.37
C LYS A 48 -9.04 -4.70 24.90
N ALA A 49 -8.74 -5.33 26.03
CA ALA A 49 -7.39 -5.37 26.58
C ALA A 49 -6.43 -6.15 25.67
N VAL A 50 -6.84 -7.33 25.20
CA VAL A 50 -6.08 -8.15 24.25
C VAL A 50 -5.87 -7.39 22.94
N LYS A 51 -6.92 -6.77 22.40
CA LYS A 51 -6.81 -5.91 21.21
C LYS A 51 -5.77 -4.81 21.38
N ARG A 52 -5.79 -4.08 22.51
CA ARG A 52 -4.81 -3.01 22.78
C ARG A 52 -3.39 -3.57 22.80
N LYS A 53 -3.19 -4.72 23.43
CA LYS A 53 -1.87 -5.38 23.48
C LYS A 53 -1.38 -5.77 22.09
N ILE A 54 -2.27 -6.33 21.25
CA ILE A 54 -1.99 -6.62 19.83
C ILE A 54 -1.62 -5.33 19.08
N ASP A 55 -2.43 -4.27 19.23
CA ASP A 55 -2.20 -2.97 18.59
C ASP A 55 -0.84 -2.38 19.01
N PHE A 56 -0.47 -2.43 20.30
CA PHE A 56 0.78 -1.86 20.79
C PHE A 56 2.05 -2.61 20.37
N ILE A 57 1.93 -3.88 19.99
CA ILE A 57 3.10 -4.71 19.63
C ILE A 57 3.19 -4.87 18.12
N LEU A 58 2.13 -5.37 17.46
CA LEU A 58 2.18 -5.64 16.02
C LEU A 58 2.15 -4.38 15.17
N LEU A 59 1.34 -3.39 15.55
CA LEU A 59 1.13 -2.22 14.69
C LEU A 59 2.41 -1.35 14.53
N PRO A 60 3.20 -1.09 15.60
CA PRO A 60 4.50 -0.45 15.47
C PRO A 60 5.49 -1.29 14.66
N MET A 61 5.49 -2.62 14.79
CA MET A 61 6.38 -3.49 14.00
C MET A 61 6.06 -3.42 12.50
N LEU A 62 4.79 -3.47 12.12
CA LEU A 62 4.35 -3.33 10.74
C LEU A 62 4.68 -1.93 10.18
N CYS A 63 4.44 -0.89 10.98
CA CYS A 63 4.78 0.48 10.60
C CYS A 63 6.30 0.66 10.41
N ALA A 64 7.12 0.16 11.33
CA ALA A 64 8.58 0.20 11.24
C ALA A 64 9.11 -0.58 10.02
N CYS A 65 8.58 -1.77 9.73
CA CYS A 65 8.89 -2.49 8.49
C CYS A 65 8.63 -1.64 7.24
N TYR A 66 7.49 -0.96 7.20
CA TYR A 66 7.12 -0.11 6.06
C TYR A 66 8.01 1.13 5.95
N ILE A 67 8.40 1.73 7.09
CA ILE A 67 9.39 2.81 7.18
C ILE A 67 10.72 2.35 6.57
N PHE A 68 11.26 1.20 7.01
CA PHE A 68 12.52 0.69 6.49
C PHE A 68 12.46 0.40 5.00
N SER A 69 11.41 -0.27 4.53
CA SER A 69 11.21 -0.54 3.11
C SER A 69 11.11 0.73 2.26
N PHE A 70 10.56 1.82 2.80
CA PHE A 70 10.54 3.08 2.07
C PHE A 70 11.90 3.78 2.09
N LEU A 71 12.58 3.80 3.25
CA LEU A 71 13.93 4.34 3.39
C LEU A 71 14.89 3.71 2.39
N ASP A 72 14.91 2.37 2.33
CA ASP A 72 15.81 1.59 1.47
C ASP A 72 15.62 1.95 -0.02
N LYS A 73 14.37 2.14 -0.48
CA LYS A 73 14.08 2.63 -1.85
C LYS A 73 14.64 4.02 -2.11
N THR A 74 14.51 4.93 -1.14
CA THR A 74 14.96 6.32 -1.29
C THR A 74 16.47 6.51 -1.17
N LEU A 75 17.22 5.49 -0.74
CA LEU A 75 18.69 5.57 -0.65
C LEU A 75 19.34 5.93 -1.97
N LEU A 76 18.81 5.46 -3.11
CA LEU A 76 19.32 5.85 -4.42
C LEU A 76 19.20 7.36 -4.67
N ASN A 77 18.10 7.96 -4.25
CA ASN A 77 17.87 9.40 -4.39
C ASN A 77 18.90 10.16 -3.55
N TYR A 78 19.11 9.79 -2.29
CA TYR A 78 20.10 10.44 -1.44
C TYR A 78 21.53 10.25 -1.96
N ALA A 79 21.89 9.02 -2.36
CA ALA A 79 23.22 8.71 -2.89
C ALA A 79 23.55 9.47 -4.18
N SER A 80 22.54 9.83 -4.99
CA SER A 80 22.72 10.50 -6.28
C SER A 80 23.46 11.84 -6.19
N ILE A 81 23.29 12.56 -5.08
CA ILE A 81 23.91 13.87 -4.88
C ILE A 81 25.28 13.80 -4.17
N PHE A 82 25.67 12.59 -3.72
CA PHE A 82 26.94 12.27 -3.03
C PHE A 82 27.87 11.35 -3.84
N GLY A 83 27.76 11.36 -5.17
CA GLY A 83 28.81 10.82 -6.05
C GLY A 83 28.65 9.35 -6.47
N ILE A 84 27.48 8.74 -6.31
CA ILE A 84 27.27 7.32 -6.69
C ILE A 84 27.35 7.11 -8.21
N LYS A 85 26.94 8.10 -9.02
CA LYS A 85 26.94 7.99 -10.49
C LYS A 85 28.36 7.90 -11.02
N GLU A 86 29.22 8.79 -10.55
CA GLU A 86 30.62 8.89 -10.89
C GLU A 86 31.40 7.68 -10.37
N ALA A 87 31.09 7.22 -9.14
CA ALA A 87 31.76 6.08 -8.53
C ALA A 87 31.49 4.73 -9.23
N LEU A 88 30.36 4.61 -9.95
CA LEU A 88 29.96 3.39 -10.66
C LEU A 88 30.07 3.51 -12.18
N GLY A 89 30.50 4.67 -12.69
CA GLY A 89 30.54 4.96 -14.13
C GLY A 89 29.17 4.85 -14.81
N LEU A 90 28.12 5.36 -14.16
CA LEU A 90 26.76 5.34 -14.72
C LEU A 90 26.64 6.41 -15.81
N GLU A 91 26.23 6.01 -17.01
CA GLU A 91 26.10 6.92 -18.15
C GLU A 91 24.69 6.87 -18.76
N GLY A 92 24.24 7.99 -19.33
CA GLY A 92 23.00 8.11 -20.08
C GLY A 92 21.76 7.74 -19.25
N SER A 93 21.12 6.63 -19.61
CA SER A 93 19.89 6.14 -18.97
C SER A 93 20.13 5.18 -17.81
N ASP A 94 21.38 4.87 -17.48
CA ASP A 94 21.72 3.84 -16.48
C ASP A 94 21.07 4.13 -15.12
N TYR A 95 21.17 5.37 -14.64
CA TYR A 95 20.57 5.76 -13.36
C TYR A 95 19.05 5.57 -13.36
N SER A 96 18.38 5.91 -14.47
CA SER A 96 16.93 5.72 -14.64
C SER A 96 16.55 4.24 -14.66
N TRP A 97 17.37 3.39 -15.29
CA TRP A 97 17.20 1.94 -15.27
C TRP A 97 17.33 1.33 -13.87
N LEU A 98 18.21 1.85 -13.00
CA LEU A 98 18.29 1.37 -11.61
C LEU A 98 16.97 1.52 -10.86
N GLY A 99 16.20 2.56 -11.20
CA GLY A 99 14.84 2.76 -10.72
C GLY A 99 13.86 1.76 -11.27
N SER A 100 13.83 1.61 -12.59
CA SER A 100 12.90 0.70 -13.29
C SER A 100 13.14 -0.76 -12.91
N ILE A 101 14.40 -1.21 -12.83
CA ILE A 101 14.78 -2.60 -12.53
C ILE A 101 14.32 -3.03 -11.15
N PHE A 102 14.36 -2.13 -10.16
CA PHE A 102 13.79 -2.40 -8.84
C PHE A 102 12.31 -2.77 -8.93
N TYR A 103 11.52 -1.99 -9.68
CA TYR A 103 10.08 -2.24 -9.82
C TYR A 103 9.75 -3.43 -10.73
N ILE A 104 10.61 -3.78 -11.68
CA ILE A 104 10.51 -5.04 -12.42
C ILE A 104 10.66 -6.23 -11.47
N GLY A 105 11.70 -6.22 -10.62
CA GLY A 105 11.88 -7.24 -9.58
C GLY A 105 10.70 -7.28 -8.61
N TYR A 106 10.20 -6.12 -8.20
CA TYR A 106 9.05 -5.99 -7.30
C TYR A 106 7.77 -6.59 -7.91
N MET A 107 7.51 -6.33 -9.19
CA MET A 107 6.35 -6.88 -9.89
C MET A 107 6.40 -8.41 -9.94
N ILE A 108 7.53 -8.98 -10.37
CA ILE A 108 7.71 -10.44 -10.42
C ILE A 108 7.57 -11.04 -9.02
N GLY A 109 8.25 -10.46 -8.03
CA GLY A 109 8.22 -10.94 -6.65
C GLY A 109 6.82 -10.89 -6.06
N SER A 110 6.05 -9.82 -6.31
CA SER A 110 4.70 -9.67 -5.76
C SER A 110 3.77 -10.83 -6.18
N MET A 111 3.90 -11.31 -7.43
CA MET A 111 3.12 -12.43 -7.95
C MET A 111 3.55 -13.77 -7.32
N VAL A 112 4.86 -13.94 -7.10
CA VAL A 112 5.42 -15.13 -6.46
C VAL A 112 5.03 -15.20 -4.98
N TRP A 113 5.26 -14.11 -4.24
CA TRP A 113 4.95 -14.01 -2.81
C TRP A 113 3.45 -14.09 -2.55
N ALA A 114 2.59 -13.49 -3.39
CA ALA A 114 1.15 -13.60 -3.23
C ALA A 114 0.69 -15.06 -3.21
N LYS A 115 1.19 -15.90 -4.12
CA LYS A 115 0.88 -17.34 -4.15
C LYS A 115 1.49 -18.09 -2.97
N LEU A 116 2.73 -17.78 -2.60
CA LEU A 116 3.45 -18.49 -1.54
C LEU A 116 2.83 -18.24 -0.16
N VAL A 117 2.54 -16.99 0.16
CA VAL A 117 1.98 -16.60 1.46
C VAL A 117 0.53 -17.06 1.58
N GLN A 118 -0.25 -17.09 0.48
CA GLN A 118 -1.59 -17.69 0.47
C GLN A 118 -1.57 -19.20 0.70
N ARG A 119 -0.53 -19.90 0.21
CA ARG A 119 -0.38 -21.34 0.45
C ARG A 119 0.04 -21.66 1.88
N TRP A 120 0.81 -20.77 2.51
CA TRP A 120 1.29 -20.93 3.89
C TRP A 120 0.98 -19.70 4.78
N PRO A 121 -0.30 -19.37 5.01
CA PRO A 121 -0.69 -18.17 5.74
C PRO A 121 -0.29 -18.23 7.22
N GLY A 122 -0.11 -19.44 7.76
CA GLY A 122 0.35 -19.67 9.14
C GLY A 122 1.83 -19.36 9.38
N HIS A 123 2.61 -19.00 8.36
CA HIS A 123 4.05 -18.66 8.48
C HIS A 123 4.35 -17.22 8.05
N ALA A 124 3.33 -16.36 8.02
CA ALA A 124 3.44 -14.97 7.60
C ALA A 124 4.53 -14.19 8.37
N GLY A 125 4.67 -14.44 9.69
CA GLY A 125 5.66 -13.79 10.54
C GLY A 125 7.10 -14.13 10.16
N LYS A 126 7.40 -15.41 9.96
CA LYS A 126 8.72 -15.86 9.47
C LYS A 126 9.03 -15.36 8.07
N PHE A 127 8.04 -15.33 7.17
CA PHE A 127 8.24 -14.82 5.82
C PHE A 127 8.67 -13.36 5.83
N ILE A 128 7.98 -12.49 6.56
CA ILE A 128 8.38 -11.08 6.63
C ILE A 128 9.73 -10.93 7.32
N ALA A 129 9.99 -11.60 8.44
CA ALA A 129 11.26 -11.46 9.16
C ALA A 129 12.46 -11.94 8.32
N GLY A 130 12.32 -13.07 7.62
CA GLY A 130 13.33 -13.59 6.70
C GLY A 130 13.55 -12.66 5.51
N ALA A 131 12.48 -12.11 4.93
CA ALA A 131 12.59 -11.15 3.84
C ALA A 131 13.25 -9.84 4.27
N VAL A 132 12.93 -9.33 5.47
CA VAL A 132 13.57 -8.12 6.02
C VAL A 132 15.07 -8.33 6.13
N CYS A 133 15.48 -9.45 6.71
CA CYS A 133 16.90 -9.80 6.80
C CYS A 133 17.56 -9.91 5.42
N ALA A 134 16.92 -10.62 4.47
CA ALA A 134 17.44 -10.80 3.13
C ALA A 134 17.61 -9.47 2.39
N TRP A 135 16.59 -8.59 2.41
CA TRP A 135 16.69 -7.29 1.74
C TRP A 135 17.71 -6.38 2.43
N SER A 136 17.82 -6.40 3.76
CA SER A 136 18.83 -5.62 4.49
C SER A 136 20.26 -6.05 4.12
N ILE A 137 20.50 -7.35 3.97
CA ILE A 137 21.78 -7.87 3.47
C ILE A 137 22.05 -7.36 2.06
N ILE A 138 21.05 -7.40 1.17
CA ILE A 138 21.17 -6.89 -0.20
C ILE A 138 21.51 -5.38 -0.21
N VAL A 139 20.87 -4.58 0.66
CA VAL A 139 21.19 -3.15 0.82
C VAL A 139 22.66 -2.97 1.22
N LEU A 140 23.16 -3.72 2.21
CA LEU A 140 24.56 -3.67 2.64
C LEU A 140 25.55 -4.07 1.54
N LEU A 141 25.20 -5.06 0.71
CA LEU A 141 26.01 -5.51 -0.42
C LEU A 141 26.16 -4.45 -1.52
N THR A 142 25.25 -3.45 -1.59
CA THR A 142 25.32 -2.34 -2.57
C THR A 142 26.66 -1.61 -2.55
N VAL A 143 27.30 -1.53 -1.38
CA VAL A 143 28.57 -0.85 -1.16
C VAL A 143 29.74 -1.49 -1.93
N LYS A 144 29.59 -2.77 -2.31
CA LYS A 144 30.58 -3.55 -3.06
C LYS A 144 30.40 -3.43 -4.58
N CYS A 145 29.33 -2.81 -5.07
CA CYS A 145 29.16 -2.59 -6.50
C CYS A 145 30.20 -1.61 -7.04
N THR A 146 30.70 -1.90 -8.25
CA THR A 146 31.69 -1.08 -8.95
C THR A 146 31.29 -0.72 -10.38
N ASN A 147 30.17 -1.26 -10.89
CA ASN A 147 29.66 -1.02 -12.23
C ASN A 147 28.14 -1.10 -12.27
N PHE A 148 27.54 -0.71 -13.40
CA PHE A 148 26.10 -0.76 -13.64
C PHE A 148 25.50 -2.15 -13.42
N ALA A 149 26.09 -3.21 -13.97
CA ALA A 149 25.56 -4.57 -13.87
C ALA A 149 25.42 -5.06 -12.42
N GLY A 150 26.41 -4.75 -11.57
CA GLY A 150 26.41 -5.09 -10.16
C GLY A 150 25.29 -4.39 -9.40
N ILE A 151 25.15 -3.07 -9.57
CA ILE A 151 24.08 -2.33 -8.89
C ILE A 151 22.69 -2.69 -9.44
N ALA A 152 22.55 -2.91 -10.75
CA ALA A 152 21.30 -3.34 -11.37
C ALA A 152 20.83 -4.70 -10.82
N THR A 153 21.75 -5.66 -10.68
CA THR A 153 21.46 -6.98 -10.11
C THR A 153 20.96 -6.86 -8.67
N ILE A 154 21.67 -6.09 -7.84
CA ILE A 154 21.26 -5.83 -6.46
C ILE A 154 19.87 -5.19 -6.40
N ARG A 155 19.57 -4.24 -7.29
CA ARG A 155 18.24 -3.60 -7.36
C ARG A 155 17.13 -4.55 -7.73
N PHE A 156 17.37 -5.44 -8.67
CA PHE A 156 16.40 -6.45 -9.06
C PHE A 156 16.03 -7.35 -7.87
N PHE A 157 17.04 -7.91 -7.19
CA PHE A 157 16.81 -8.79 -6.05
C PHE A 157 16.23 -8.04 -4.83
N LEU A 158 16.62 -6.78 -4.63
CA LEU A 158 16.03 -5.95 -3.58
C LEU A 158 14.52 -5.79 -3.81
N GLY A 159 14.11 -5.43 -5.03
CA GLY A 159 12.69 -5.34 -5.40
C GLY A 159 11.96 -6.67 -5.24
N LEU A 160 12.58 -7.77 -5.68
CA LEU A 160 12.04 -9.12 -5.54
C LEU A 160 11.76 -9.47 -4.06
N CYS A 161 12.70 -9.20 -3.16
CA CYS A 161 12.55 -9.48 -1.73
C CYS A 161 11.54 -8.54 -1.04
N GLU A 162 11.57 -7.24 -1.35
CA GLU A 162 10.69 -6.26 -0.69
C GLU A 162 9.21 -6.38 -1.08
N SER A 163 8.91 -6.98 -2.23
CA SER A 163 7.53 -7.12 -2.72
C SER A 163 6.63 -8.02 -1.86
N ILE A 164 7.20 -8.77 -0.92
CA ILE A 164 6.47 -9.60 0.03
C ILE A 164 5.60 -8.80 1.01
N ILE A 165 5.94 -7.54 1.27
CA ILE A 165 5.34 -6.71 2.31
C ILE A 165 3.82 -6.62 2.11
N GLY A 166 3.38 -6.31 0.89
CA GLY A 166 1.95 -6.16 0.57
C GLY A 166 1.14 -7.41 0.91
N PRO A 167 1.43 -8.56 0.29
CA PRO A 167 0.72 -9.82 0.56
C PRO A 167 0.74 -10.24 2.03
N VAL A 168 1.91 -10.16 2.69
CA VAL A 168 2.03 -10.58 4.10
C VAL A 168 1.26 -9.65 5.03
N PHE A 169 1.30 -8.34 4.81
CA PHE A 169 0.64 -7.38 5.69
C PHE A 169 -0.87 -7.52 5.62
N VAL A 170 -1.43 -7.79 4.44
CA VAL A 170 -2.86 -8.07 4.27
C VAL A 170 -3.25 -9.31 5.08
N ILE A 171 -2.46 -10.39 5.01
CA ILE A 171 -2.73 -11.64 5.74
C ILE A 171 -2.57 -11.47 7.25
N ILE A 172 -1.52 -10.78 7.71
CA ILE A 172 -1.36 -10.45 9.14
C ILE A 172 -2.54 -9.59 9.59
N THR A 173 -2.97 -8.61 8.78
CA THR A 173 -4.09 -7.73 9.11
C THR A 173 -5.39 -8.52 9.23
N SER A 174 -5.65 -9.47 8.32
CA SER A 174 -6.85 -10.32 8.37
C SER A 174 -6.84 -11.33 9.52
N ASN A 175 -5.65 -11.81 9.90
CA ASN A 175 -5.49 -12.80 10.96
C ASN A 175 -5.60 -12.18 12.35
N TRP A 176 -5.15 -10.94 12.57
CA TRP A 176 -5.05 -10.37 13.91
C TRP A 176 -6.17 -9.39 14.29
N TRP A 177 -6.90 -8.86 13.31
CA TRP A 177 -7.94 -7.85 13.51
C TRP A 177 -9.26 -8.21 12.83
N THR A 178 -10.37 -7.86 13.47
CA THR A 178 -11.72 -8.09 12.93
C THR A 178 -11.99 -7.18 11.72
N ARG A 179 -12.89 -7.58 10.80
CA ARG A 179 -13.18 -6.80 9.56
C ARG A 179 -13.36 -5.28 9.79
N PRO A 180 -14.11 -4.81 10.81
CA PRO A 180 -14.27 -3.37 11.05
C PRO A 180 -12.99 -2.68 11.53
N GLU A 181 -12.04 -3.42 12.08
CA GLU A 181 -10.78 -2.89 12.63
C GLU A 181 -9.70 -2.72 11.56
N GLN A 182 -9.73 -3.53 10.49
CA GLN A 182 -8.66 -3.67 9.50
C GLN A 182 -8.34 -2.36 8.78
N ALA A 183 -9.34 -1.63 8.29
CA ALA A 183 -9.14 -0.42 7.48
C ALA A 183 -8.26 0.63 8.17
N PHE A 184 -8.49 0.86 9.48
CA PHE A 184 -7.68 1.79 10.26
C PHE A 184 -6.23 1.31 10.44
N ARG A 185 -6.02 0.00 10.66
CA ARG A 185 -4.67 -0.56 10.82
C ARG A 185 -3.90 -0.53 9.51
N THR A 186 -4.59 -0.81 8.39
CA THR A 186 -4.06 -0.63 7.04
C THR A 186 -3.56 0.79 6.79
N ALA A 187 -4.38 1.80 7.11
CA ALA A 187 -3.95 3.19 7.00
C ALA A 187 -2.76 3.53 7.92
N PHE A 188 -2.74 2.97 9.14
CA PHE A 188 -1.66 3.22 10.08
C PHE A 188 -0.31 2.70 9.60
N TRP A 189 -0.20 1.45 9.14
CA TRP A 189 1.10 0.96 8.65
C TRP A 189 1.50 1.59 7.31
N LEU A 190 0.55 2.00 6.45
CA LEU A 190 0.84 2.80 5.24
C LEU A 190 1.41 4.18 5.57
N SER A 191 1.02 4.77 6.70
CA SER A 191 1.57 6.05 7.18
C SER A 191 3.08 5.99 7.49
N GLY A 192 3.67 4.80 7.54
CA GLY A 192 5.11 4.62 7.57
C GLY A 192 5.84 5.29 6.40
N THR A 193 5.18 5.49 5.25
CA THR A 193 5.77 6.17 4.08
C THR A 193 6.18 7.62 4.38
N PRO A 194 5.26 8.55 4.73
CA PRO A 194 5.65 9.94 5.02
C PRO A 194 6.54 10.04 6.27
N ILE A 195 6.33 9.18 7.27
CA ILE A 195 7.17 9.12 8.48
C ILE A 195 8.62 8.77 8.08
N GLY A 196 8.79 7.72 7.28
CA GLY A 196 10.08 7.30 6.77
C GLY A 196 10.74 8.37 5.92
N ASN A 197 9.97 9.07 5.07
CA ASN A 197 10.50 10.18 4.29
C ASN A 197 11.06 11.30 5.19
N PHE A 198 10.29 11.71 6.21
CA PHE A 198 10.71 12.76 7.14
C PHE A 198 11.99 12.39 7.91
N PHE A 199 12.02 11.20 8.55
CA PHE A 199 13.20 10.74 9.27
C PHE A 199 14.39 10.45 8.34
N GLY A 200 14.13 9.94 7.14
CA GLY A 200 15.12 9.71 6.09
C GLY A 200 15.85 10.99 5.72
N GLY A 201 15.12 12.09 5.49
CA GLY A 201 15.71 13.39 5.20
C GLY A 201 16.64 13.90 6.31
N ILE A 202 16.20 13.83 7.57
CA ILE A 202 17.00 14.25 8.74
C ILE A 202 18.26 13.40 8.89
N LEU A 203 18.10 12.08 8.79
CA LEU A 203 19.20 11.15 8.97
C LEU A 203 20.20 11.25 7.82
N SER A 204 19.73 11.42 6.58
CA SER A 204 20.60 11.66 5.42
C SER A 204 21.32 13.00 5.51
N TYR A 205 20.71 14.04 6.10
CA TYR A 205 21.42 15.27 6.43
C TYR A 205 22.56 15.01 7.43
N ALA A 206 22.28 14.32 8.53
CA ALA A 206 23.29 14.01 9.55
C ALA A 206 24.44 13.16 9.00
N LEU A 207 24.12 12.12 8.22
CA LEU A 207 25.12 11.26 7.59
C LEU A 207 25.89 11.97 6.47
N GLY A 208 25.26 12.94 5.79
CA GLY A 208 25.89 13.75 4.73
C GLY A 208 26.99 14.69 5.24
N LEU A 209 27.00 15.00 6.54
CA LEU A 209 28.07 15.77 7.20
C LEU A 209 29.33 14.95 7.48
N ILE A 210 29.24 13.62 7.37
CA ILE A 210 30.36 12.73 7.65
C ILE A 210 31.30 12.72 6.44
N HIS A 211 32.48 13.30 6.62
CA HIS A 211 33.59 13.24 5.68
C HIS A 211 34.68 12.33 6.24
N GLY A 212 35.01 11.26 5.52
CA GLY A 212 36.01 10.29 5.94
C GLY A 212 36.61 9.52 4.77
N SER A 213 37.33 8.44 5.06
CA SER A 213 37.96 7.58 4.05
C SER A 213 36.97 6.80 3.19
N ILE A 214 35.74 6.61 3.69
CA ILE A 214 34.65 5.95 2.99
C ILE A 214 33.81 7.02 2.28
N ALA A 215 33.52 6.82 0.99
CA ALA A 215 32.65 7.71 0.23
C ALA A 215 31.26 7.85 0.90
N THR A 216 30.76 9.07 1.02
CA THR A 216 29.53 9.39 1.77
C THR A 216 28.31 8.59 1.28
N TRP A 217 28.18 8.32 -0.01
CA TRP A 217 27.08 7.49 -0.52
C TRP A 217 27.10 6.06 0.04
N LYS A 218 28.29 5.47 0.27
CA LYS A 218 28.43 4.14 0.88
C LYS A 218 27.98 4.14 2.33
N ILE A 219 28.20 5.25 3.05
CA ILE A 219 27.79 5.40 4.45
C ILE A 219 26.26 5.30 4.57
N PHE A 220 25.49 5.84 3.62
CA PHE A 220 24.03 5.70 3.64
C PHE A 220 23.60 4.23 3.57
N PHE A 221 24.12 3.46 2.60
CA PHE A 221 23.77 2.05 2.47
C PHE A 221 24.22 1.22 3.69
N LEU A 222 25.41 1.51 4.24
CA LEU A 222 25.90 0.85 5.47
C LEU A 222 25.00 1.14 6.66
N PHE A 223 24.66 2.41 6.90
CA PHE A 223 23.89 2.82 8.07
C PHE A 223 22.45 2.29 8.00
N PHE A 224 21.73 2.58 6.91
CA PHE A 224 20.33 2.19 6.77
C PHE A 224 20.18 0.67 6.63
N GLY A 225 21.07 0.01 5.88
CA GLY A 225 21.09 -1.44 5.77
C GLY A 225 21.40 -2.14 7.10
N SER A 226 22.29 -1.59 7.92
CA SER A 226 22.59 -2.14 9.26
C SER A 226 21.42 -1.93 10.21
N LEU A 227 20.75 -0.77 10.15
CA LEU A 227 19.60 -0.46 10.98
C LEU A 227 18.40 -1.37 10.65
N SER A 228 18.12 -1.59 9.37
CA SER A 228 17.07 -2.53 8.94
C SER A 228 17.44 -3.99 9.26
N LEU A 229 18.72 -4.36 9.16
CA LEU A 229 19.19 -5.69 9.57
C LEU A 229 19.04 -5.92 11.07
N ALA A 230 19.41 -4.93 11.90
CA ALA A 230 19.21 -4.99 13.35
C ALA A 230 17.72 -5.16 13.70
N PHE A 231 16.85 -4.41 13.01
CA PHE A 231 15.41 -4.54 13.17
C PHE A 231 14.88 -5.91 12.72
N SER A 232 15.47 -6.54 11.70
CA SER A 232 15.09 -7.89 11.28
C SER A 232 15.23 -8.92 12.41
N PHE A 233 16.25 -8.81 13.27
CA PHE A 233 16.40 -9.70 14.43
C PHE A 233 15.30 -9.47 15.48
N VAL A 234 14.87 -8.22 15.66
CA VAL A 234 13.72 -7.90 16.51
C VAL A 234 12.45 -8.55 15.95
N LEU A 235 12.23 -8.49 14.64
CA LEU A 235 11.10 -9.17 13.99
C LEU A 235 11.20 -10.68 14.14
N MET A 236 12.36 -11.30 13.93
CA MET A 236 12.54 -12.75 14.12
C MET A 236 12.21 -13.20 15.54
N TYR A 237 12.45 -12.34 16.54
CA TYR A 237 12.20 -12.66 17.93
C TYR A 237 10.74 -12.38 18.36
N LEU A 238 10.15 -11.26 17.93
CA LEU A 238 8.86 -10.76 18.40
C LEU A 238 7.68 -11.06 17.46
N MET A 239 7.90 -11.18 16.15
CA MET A 239 6.83 -11.35 15.17
C MET A 239 6.27 -12.78 15.23
N PRO A 240 5.00 -12.96 15.63
CA PRO A 240 4.39 -14.28 15.66
C PRO A 240 3.90 -14.71 14.28
N ASP A 241 4.01 -16.00 14.03
CA ASP A 241 3.46 -16.68 12.85
C ASP A 241 1.92 -16.76 12.90
N ASN A 242 1.40 -17.06 14.09
CA ASN A 242 -0.02 -17.19 14.40
C ASN A 242 -0.27 -16.77 15.87
N GLN A 243 -1.53 -16.68 16.25
CA GLN A 243 -1.96 -16.24 17.58
C GLN A 243 -1.46 -17.19 18.68
N SER A 244 -1.36 -18.49 18.40
CA SER A 244 -0.88 -19.51 19.35
C SER A 244 0.62 -19.38 19.67
N ASN A 245 1.43 -18.93 18.71
CA ASN A 245 2.88 -18.75 18.84
C ASN A 245 3.26 -17.33 19.32
N ALA A 246 2.30 -16.49 19.71
CA ALA A 246 2.63 -15.18 20.27
C ALA A 246 3.21 -15.30 21.68
N ARG A 247 4.53 -15.12 21.77
CA ARG A 247 5.32 -15.15 23.01
C ARG A 247 4.90 -14.11 24.04
N TRP A 248 4.32 -13.00 23.59
CA TRP A 248 3.88 -11.89 24.42
C TRP A 248 2.42 -12.01 24.87
N LEU A 249 1.68 -13.03 24.44
CA LEU A 249 0.32 -13.32 24.92
C LEU A 249 0.33 -14.49 25.91
N ASP A 250 -0.43 -14.36 27.01
CA ASP A 250 -0.69 -15.47 27.92
C ASP A 250 -1.70 -16.44 27.29
N GLU A 251 -1.75 -17.71 27.74
CA GLU A 251 -2.65 -18.74 27.16
C GLU A 251 -4.11 -18.28 27.03
N ARG A 252 -4.68 -17.67 28.09
CA ARG A 252 -6.04 -17.10 28.03
C ARG A 252 -6.16 -16.00 26.97
N GLN A 253 -5.15 -15.15 26.83
CA GLN A 253 -5.15 -14.06 25.85
C GLN A 253 -5.01 -14.58 24.42
N LYS A 254 -4.28 -15.69 24.20
CA LYS A 254 -4.18 -16.36 22.90
C LYS A 254 -5.55 -16.89 22.46
N THR A 255 -6.28 -17.57 23.35
CA THR A 255 -7.64 -18.06 23.05
C THR A 255 -8.59 -16.90 22.72
N ILE A 256 -8.54 -15.81 23.50
CA ILE A 256 -9.32 -14.58 23.20
C ILE A 256 -8.93 -14.03 21.81
N ALA A 257 -7.64 -13.99 21.47
CA ALA A 257 -7.19 -13.46 20.18
C ALA A 257 -7.72 -14.30 19.00
N ILE A 258 -7.75 -15.63 19.13
CA ILE A 258 -8.29 -16.56 18.13
C ILE A 258 -9.81 -16.37 17.98
N GLU A 259 -10.55 -16.41 19.09
CA GLU A 259 -12.02 -16.30 19.04
C GLU A 259 -12.48 -14.95 18.49
N ARG A 260 -11.75 -13.86 18.78
CA ARG A 260 -12.07 -12.53 18.22
C ARG A 260 -12.10 -12.49 16.70
N VAL A 261 -11.21 -13.22 16.03
CA VAL A 261 -11.07 -13.20 14.56
C VAL A 261 -11.74 -14.39 13.90
N ARG A 262 -12.35 -15.30 14.66
CA ARG A 262 -13.04 -16.49 14.14
C ARG A 262 -14.14 -16.13 13.16
N GLU A 263 -14.85 -15.03 13.41
CA GLU A 263 -15.85 -14.48 12.49
C GLU A 263 -15.25 -14.10 11.13
N ASN A 264 -13.97 -13.70 11.07
CA ASN A 264 -13.32 -13.41 9.78
C ASN A 264 -13.17 -14.69 8.93
N GLN A 265 -13.00 -15.86 9.56
CA GLN A 265 -12.76 -17.16 8.94
C GLN A 265 -14.04 -17.91 8.56
N THR A 266 -15.23 -17.30 8.71
CA THR A 266 -16.44 -17.81 8.04
C THR A 266 -16.27 -17.62 6.54
N VAL A 267 -15.64 -18.62 5.93
CA VAL A 267 -15.34 -18.69 4.51
C VAL A 267 -16.66 -18.58 3.76
N THR A 268 -16.81 -17.56 2.94
CA THR A 268 -17.72 -17.62 1.80
C THR A 268 -17.13 -18.69 0.89
N LYS A 269 -17.55 -19.94 1.10
CA LYS A 269 -16.86 -21.17 0.67
C LYS A 269 -16.96 -21.43 -0.84
N ASP A 270 -17.59 -20.53 -1.58
CA ASP A 270 -17.69 -20.62 -3.03
C ASP A 270 -17.09 -19.37 -3.66
N SER A 271 -15.89 -19.50 -4.21
CA SER A 271 -15.43 -18.60 -5.26
C SER A 271 -14.72 -19.44 -6.31
N GLU A 272 -15.47 -20.34 -6.95
CA GLU A 272 -15.05 -20.87 -8.24
C GLU A 272 -14.71 -19.69 -9.16
N TRP A 273 -13.63 -19.83 -9.92
CA TRP A 273 -13.20 -18.78 -10.83
C TRP A 273 -14.22 -18.62 -11.96
N LYS A 274 -14.94 -17.50 -11.97
CA LYS A 274 -16.00 -17.22 -12.93
C LYS A 274 -15.46 -16.45 -14.14
N TRP A 275 -15.30 -17.14 -15.28
CA TRP A 275 -14.75 -16.55 -16.50
C TRP A 275 -15.61 -15.39 -17.05
N HIS A 276 -16.93 -15.40 -16.82
CA HIS A 276 -17.79 -14.27 -17.21
C HIS A 276 -17.44 -12.99 -16.43
N GLN A 277 -17.21 -13.09 -15.10
CA GLN A 277 -16.80 -11.96 -14.27
C GLN A 277 -15.42 -11.42 -14.67
N PHE A 278 -14.52 -12.30 -15.12
CA PHE A 278 -13.21 -11.91 -15.66
C PHE A 278 -13.34 -11.03 -16.91
N TRP A 279 -14.13 -11.46 -17.90
CA TRP A 279 -14.36 -10.65 -19.11
C TRP A 279 -15.17 -9.39 -18.82
N GLU A 280 -16.08 -9.43 -17.85
CA GLU A 280 -16.79 -8.25 -17.38
C GLU A 280 -15.82 -7.23 -16.79
N ALA A 281 -14.90 -7.64 -15.90
CA ALA A 281 -13.89 -6.76 -15.32
C ALA A 281 -13.00 -6.08 -16.38
N LEU A 282 -12.63 -6.81 -17.45
CA LEU A 282 -11.82 -6.28 -18.55
C LEU A 282 -12.56 -5.25 -19.42
N ARG A 283 -13.89 -5.38 -19.55
CA ARG A 283 -14.72 -4.49 -20.35
C ARG A 283 -15.34 -3.36 -19.54
N ASP A 284 -15.22 -3.41 -18.22
CA ASP A 284 -15.73 -2.39 -17.32
C ASP A 284 -14.95 -1.06 -17.50
N PRO A 285 -15.61 0.04 -17.91
CA PRO A 285 -14.97 1.35 -18.03
C PRO A 285 -14.31 1.81 -16.73
N GLN A 286 -14.86 1.44 -15.58
CA GLN A 286 -14.31 1.75 -14.26
C GLN A 286 -12.91 1.17 -14.06
N THR A 287 -12.66 -0.05 -14.57
CA THR A 287 -11.34 -0.70 -14.49
C THR A 287 -10.31 0.10 -15.27
N VAL A 288 -10.66 0.61 -16.45
CA VAL A 288 -9.78 1.45 -17.27
C VAL A 288 -9.50 2.77 -16.56
N PHE A 289 -10.51 3.44 -15.99
CA PHE A 289 -10.30 4.68 -15.24
C PHE A 289 -9.33 4.48 -14.07
N PHE A 290 -9.48 3.41 -13.29
CA PHE A 290 -8.58 3.14 -12.18
C PHE A 290 -7.18 2.69 -12.64
N PHE A 291 -7.07 1.94 -13.73
CA PHE A 291 -5.77 1.57 -14.32
C PHE A 291 -4.97 2.81 -14.70
N VAL A 292 -5.59 3.71 -15.46
CA VAL A 292 -4.91 4.92 -15.94
C VAL A 292 -4.63 5.89 -14.79
N THR A 293 -5.53 5.99 -13.81
CA THR A 293 -5.29 6.78 -12.58
C THR A 293 -4.14 6.22 -11.76
N ALA A 294 -4.02 4.90 -11.63
CA ALA A 294 -2.91 4.26 -10.93
C ALA A 294 -1.56 4.55 -11.62
N MET A 295 -1.53 4.47 -12.96
CA MET A 295 -0.35 4.81 -13.76
C MET A 295 0.00 6.31 -13.65
N GLY A 296 -1.00 7.19 -13.82
CA GLY A 296 -0.84 8.64 -13.73
C GLY A 296 -0.42 9.14 -12.34
N ASN A 297 -0.72 8.39 -11.28
CA ASN A 297 -0.22 8.69 -9.94
C ASN A 297 1.21 8.16 -9.70
N THR A 298 1.53 6.98 -10.25
CA THR A 298 2.81 6.32 -9.98
C THR A 298 3.96 6.87 -10.81
N MET A 299 3.74 7.29 -12.05
CA MET A 299 4.79 7.92 -12.86
C MET A 299 5.35 9.18 -12.17
N PRO A 300 4.51 10.12 -11.66
CA PRO A 300 5.01 11.22 -10.85
C PRO A 300 5.63 10.82 -9.51
N SER A 301 5.22 9.69 -8.93
CA SER A 301 5.81 9.25 -7.66
C SER A 301 7.30 8.92 -7.79
N THR A 302 7.77 8.50 -8.97
CA THR A 302 9.20 8.21 -9.18
C THR A 302 10.08 9.45 -9.23
N PHE A 303 9.52 10.60 -9.64
CA PHE A 303 10.18 11.90 -9.48
C PHE A 303 10.50 12.14 -8.00
N ALA A 304 9.50 12.01 -7.13
CA ALA A 304 9.63 12.24 -5.70
C ALA A 304 10.60 11.26 -5.04
N SER A 305 10.55 9.97 -5.43
CA SER A 305 11.32 8.93 -4.76
C SER A 305 12.75 8.73 -5.28
N GLN A 306 13.07 9.18 -6.51
CA GLN A 306 14.37 8.88 -7.16
C GLN A 306 15.14 10.12 -7.66
N PHE A 307 14.45 11.18 -8.07
CA PHE A 307 15.08 12.33 -8.73
C PHE A 307 14.97 13.64 -7.93
N SER A 308 14.19 13.66 -6.85
CA SER A 308 13.95 14.86 -6.03
C SER A 308 15.24 15.51 -5.53
N SER A 309 16.21 14.73 -5.06
CA SER A 309 17.50 15.26 -4.58
C SER A 309 18.30 15.90 -5.72
N GLN A 310 18.33 15.29 -6.91
CA GLN A 310 19.08 15.83 -8.04
C GLN A 310 18.50 17.15 -8.54
N ILE A 311 17.17 17.24 -8.56
CA ILE A 311 16.46 18.42 -9.07
C ILE A 311 16.59 19.59 -8.09
N VAL A 312 16.41 19.34 -6.79
CA VAL A 312 16.61 20.38 -5.78
C VAL A 312 18.08 20.81 -5.71
N LYS A 313 19.05 19.91 -5.87
CA LYS A 313 20.47 20.29 -6.03
C LYS A 313 20.67 21.18 -7.27
N GLY A 314 19.98 20.88 -8.36
CA GLY A 314 19.97 21.69 -9.58
C GLY A 314 19.41 23.11 -9.40
N PHE A 315 18.74 23.43 -8.28
CA PHE A 315 18.31 24.78 -7.95
C PHE A 315 19.41 25.66 -7.34
N GLY A 316 20.62 25.11 -7.13
CA GLY A 316 21.78 25.83 -6.59
C GLY A 316 22.05 25.59 -5.11
N PHE A 317 21.34 24.67 -4.47
CA PHE A 317 21.61 24.29 -3.08
C PHE A 317 22.80 23.33 -2.96
N THR A 318 23.49 23.37 -1.82
CA THR A 318 24.53 22.36 -1.54
C THR A 318 23.92 20.97 -1.35
N ALA A 319 24.71 19.90 -1.51
CA ALA A 319 24.21 18.53 -1.33
C ALA A 319 23.59 18.30 0.06
N ILE A 320 24.20 18.86 1.10
CA ILE A 320 23.71 18.77 2.48
C ILE A 320 22.43 19.57 2.68
N GLN A 321 22.34 20.80 2.17
CA GLN A 321 21.10 21.58 2.26
C GLN A 321 19.96 20.90 1.50
N THR A 322 20.28 20.30 0.35
CA THR A 322 19.33 19.62 -0.53
C THR A 322 18.60 18.48 0.19
N THR A 323 19.27 17.65 0.99
CA THR A 323 18.62 16.52 1.68
C THR A 323 17.51 16.98 2.62
N LEU A 324 17.76 18.06 3.37
CA LEU A 324 16.80 18.61 4.32
C LEU A 324 15.66 19.35 3.61
N ILE A 325 16.01 20.25 2.67
CA ILE A 325 15.05 21.11 1.96
C ILE A 325 14.12 20.29 1.08
N SER A 326 14.64 19.26 0.40
CA SER A 326 13.82 18.43 -0.49
C SER A 326 12.85 17.54 0.27
N THR A 327 13.27 16.97 1.41
CA THR A 327 12.55 15.84 1.99
C THR A 327 11.61 16.24 3.12
N CYS A 328 12.05 17.07 4.07
CA CYS A 328 11.30 17.34 5.29
C CYS A 328 10.02 18.18 5.04
N PRO A 329 10.08 19.33 4.36
CA PRO A 329 8.87 20.12 4.08
C PRO A 329 7.88 19.37 3.19
N ALA A 330 8.41 18.64 2.19
CA ALA A 330 7.61 17.81 1.30
C ALA A 330 6.85 16.71 2.06
N ALA A 331 7.50 16.02 3.01
CA ALA A 331 6.88 15.01 3.86
C ALA A 331 5.78 15.61 4.76
N VAL A 332 6.02 16.80 5.34
CA VAL A 332 5.01 17.50 6.16
C VAL A 332 3.79 17.88 5.32
N ILE A 333 3.99 18.43 4.12
CA ILE A 333 2.89 18.79 3.21
C ILE A 333 2.09 17.56 2.81
N GLN A 334 2.78 16.46 2.47
CA GLN A 334 2.12 15.18 2.15
C GLN A 334 1.29 14.67 3.33
N LEU A 335 1.84 14.69 4.55
CA LEU A 335 1.16 14.26 5.77
C LEU A 335 -0.07 15.13 6.08
N LEU A 336 0.06 16.46 6.03
CA LEU A 336 -1.06 17.38 6.27
C LEU A 336 -2.16 17.19 5.23
N THR A 337 -1.80 16.99 3.97
CA THR A 337 -2.76 16.70 2.90
C THR A 337 -3.52 15.40 3.19
N PHE A 338 -2.82 14.33 3.58
CA PHE A 338 -3.47 13.08 3.99
C PHE A 338 -4.43 13.27 5.16
N LEU A 339 -4.03 13.97 6.22
CA LEU A 339 -4.86 14.17 7.41
C LEU A 339 -6.12 14.97 7.09
N VAL A 340 -5.97 16.11 6.41
CA VAL A 340 -7.10 17.01 6.09
C VAL A 340 -8.09 16.33 5.15
N PHE A 341 -7.63 15.80 4.02
CA PHE A 341 -8.52 15.24 3.02
C PHE A 341 -9.14 13.90 3.45
N SER A 342 -8.43 13.08 4.23
CA SER A 342 -9.00 11.83 4.76
C SER A 342 -10.05 12.13 5.82
N TYR A 343 -9.85 13.16 6.65
CA TYR A 343 -10.86 13.60 7.60
C TYR A 343 -12.13 14.08 6.87
N ILE A 344 -12.00 14.92 5.85
CA ILE A 344 -13.14 15.40 5.06
C ILE A 344 -13.86 14.22 4.36
N ALA A 345 -13.11 13.31 3.75
CA ALA A 345 -13.63 12.12 3.07
C ALA A 345 -14.32 11.12 4.01
N SER A 346 -13.98 11.12 5.31
CA SER A 346 -14.63 10.27 6.31
C SER A 346 -15.90 10.90 6.91
N LYS A 347 -15.99 12.23 6.93
CA LYS A 347 -17.16 12.96 7.43
C LYS A 347 -18.31 13.02 6.41
N HIS A 348 -18.00 13.01 5.13
CA HIS A 348 -18.98 13.19 4.06
C HIS A 348 -18.95 11.99 3.09
N ASN A 349 -20.14 11.46 2.77
CA ASN A 349 -20.30 10.38 1.80
C ASN A 349 -20.38 10.94 0.37
N ASN A 350 -19.97 10.14 -0.62
CA ASN A 350 -20.07 10.46 -2.06
C ASN A 350 -19.36 11.75 -2.51
N ILE A 351 -18.25 12.11 -1.86
CA ILE A 351 -17.42 13.26 -2.25
C ILE A 351 -16.03 12.88 -2.73
N ARG A 352 -15.68 11.58 -2.83
CA ARG A 352 -14.29 11.14 -2.95
C ARG A 352 -13.67 11.54 -4.29
N LEU A 353 -14.41 11.49 -5.39
CA LEU A 353 -13.98 11.97 -6.71
C LEU A 353 -13.82 13.49 -6.73
N TYR A 354 -14.70 14.25 -6.09
CA TYR A 354 -14.54 15.71 -5.99
C TYR A 354 -13.28 16.09 -5.23
N LEU A 355 -12.98 15.39 -4.14
CA LEU A 355 -11.73 15.57 -3.41
C LEU A 355 -10.52 15.14 -4.25
N SER A 356 -10.62 14.04 -5.01
CA SER A 356 -9.56 13.60 -5.92
C SER A 356 -9.25 14.67 -6.99
N ILE A 357 -10.27 15.32 -7.55
CA ILE A 357 -10.11 16.46 -8.47
C ILE A 357 -9.39 17.61 -7.77
N LEU A 358 -9.90 18.04 -6.60
CA LEU A 358 -9.37 19.19 -5.86
C LEU A 358 -7.90 19.00 -5.47
N VAL A 359 -7.51 17.80 -5.03
CA VAL A 359 -6.13 17.50 -4.64
C VAL A 359 -5.19 17.33 -5.83
N SER A 360 -5.71 17.05 -7.02
CA SER A 360 -4.88 16.89 -8.23
C SER A 360 -4.55 18.23 -8.91
N ILE A 361 -5.20 19.33 -8.52
CA ILE A 361 -4.93 20.69 -9.06
C ILE A 361 -3.57 21.25 -8.57
N PRO A 362 -3.24 21.27 -7.26
CA PRO A 362 -1.96 21.80 -6.81
C PRO A 362 -0.72 21.14 -7.44
N PRO A 363 -0.64 19.80 -7.61
CA PRO A 363 0.47 19.16 -8.32
C PRO A 363 0.61 19.62 -9.78
N LEU A 364 -0.50 19.83 -10.49
CA LEU A 364 -0.49 20.34 -11.86
C LEU A 364 0.10 21.75 -11.92
N ILE A 365 -0.32 22.63 -10.99
CA ILE A 365 0.27 23.97 -10.84
C ILE A 365 1.76 23.84 -10.52
N GLY A 366 2.12 22.96 -9.59
CA GLY A 366 3.51 22.74 -9.18
C GLY A 366 4.43 22.29 -10.32
N ALA A 367 3.98 21.32 -11.12
CA ALA A 367 4.70 20.86 -12.30
C ALA A 367 4.81 21.95 -13.37
N SER A 368 3.75 22.75 -13.56
CA SER A 368 3.76 23.88 -14.49
C SER A 368 4.78 24.94 -14.07
N LEU A 369 4.81 25.31 -12.78
CA LEU A 369 5.79 26.25 -12.23
C LEU A 369 7.24 25.74 -12.39
N LEU A 370 7.47 24.44 -12.17
CA LEU A 370 8.79 23.83 -12.34
C LEU A 370 9.30 23.87 -13.79
N HIS A 371 8.38 23.76 -14.74
CA HIS A 371 8.68 23.79 -16.18
C HIS A 371 8.86 25.21 -16.72
N THR A 372 8.00 26.16 -16.34
CA THR A 372 7.96 27.50 -16.96
C THR A 372 8.86 28.53 -16.28
N LEU A 373 9.14 28.38 -14.98
CA LEU A 373 9.92 29.40 -14.26
C LEU A 373 11.41 29.33 -14.62
N PRO A 374 12.07 30.48 -14.79
CA PRO A 374 13.50 30.53 -15.05
C PRO A 374 14.28 29.96 -13.87
N THR A 375 15.48 29.45 -14.15
CA THR A 375 16.40 28.89 -13.14
C THR A 375 16.78 29.87 -12.05
N THR A 376 16.67 31.17 -12.30
CA THR A 376 16.91 32.26 -11.35
C THR A 376 15.85 32.37 -10.25
N ASN A 377 14.62 31.91 -10.50
CA ASN A 377 13.53 31.97 -9.52
C ASN A 377 13.49 30.70 -8.66
N THR A 378 14.50 30.52 -7.82
CA THR A 378 14.63 29.36 -6.92
C THR A 378 13.43 29.20 -5.98
N ALA A 379 12.90 30.31 -5.45
CA ALA A 379 11.76 30.28 -4.53
C ALA A 379 10.48 29.75 -5.20
N GLY A 380 10.17 30.23 -6.42
CA GLY A 380 9.00 29.78 -7.17
C GLY A 380 9.11 28.31 -7.61
N ARG A 381 10.31 27.87 -8.02
CA ARG A 381 10.56 26.45 -8.37
C ARG A 381 10.46 25.55 -7.14
N LEU A 382 10.94 26.00 -5.98
CA LEU A 382 10.81 25.26 -4.73
C LEU A 382 9.35 25.15 -4.25
N ALA A 383 8.58 26.23 -4.38
CA ALA A 383 7.13 26.18 -4.14
C ALA A 383 6.44 25.18 -5.08
N GLY A 384 6.79 25.21 -6.37
CA GLY A 384 6.29 24.25 -7.35
C GLY A 384 6.62 22.80 -6.98
N TYR A 385 7.87 22.54 -6.59
CA TYR A 385 8.32 21.25 -6.07
C TYR A 385 7.47 20.76 -4.90
N PHE A 386 7.23 21.59 -3.89
CA PHE A 386 6.42 21.19 -2.73
C PHE A 386 4.96 20.90 -3.08
N LEU A 387 4.36 21.64 -4.01
CA LEU A 387 3.00 21.38 -4.45
C LEU A 387 2.83 20.01 -5.11
N THR A 388 3.87 19.49 -5.79
CA THR A 388 3.82 18.15 -6.41
C THR A 388 3.58 17.02 -5.41
N TYR A 389 3.96 17.17 -4.14
CA TYR A 389 3.82 16.12 -3.12
C TYR A 389 2.38 15.88 -2.64
N THR A 390 1.45 16.76 -3.01
CA THR A 390 0.02 16.59 -2.69
C THR A 390 -0.65 15.49 -3.53
N HIS A 391 -0.06 15.06 -4.66
CA HIS A 391 -0.66 14.10 -5.59
C HIS A 391 -1.02 12.74 -4.97
N SER A 392 -0.24 12.28 -3.98
CA SER A 392 -0.36 10.91 -3.43
C SER A 392 -1.72 10.63 -2.80
N MET A 393 -2.48 11.67 -2.42
CA MET A 393 -3.82 11.52 -1.82
C MET A 393 -4.87 11.08 -2.83
N SER A 394 -4.70 11.41 -4.11
CA SER A 394 -5.64 11.02 -5.15
C SER A 394 -5.72 9.49 -5.30
N PHE A 395 -4.59 8.79 -5.16
CA PHE A 395 -4.54 7.33 -5.16
C PHE A 395 -5.24 6.72 -3.94
N THR A 396 -5.02 7.27 -2.74
CA THR A 396 -5.69 6.81 -1.52
C THR A 396 -7.21 6.91 -1.62
N LEU A 397 -7.73 8.02 -2.16
CA LEU A 397 -9.17 8.20 -2.39
C LEU A 397 -9.70 7.20 -3.43
N SER A 398 -8.94 6.97 -4.50
CA SER A 398 -9.28 6.00 -5.56
C SER A 398 -9.33 4.56 -5.05
N ALA A 399 -8.38 4.17 -4.18
CA ALA A 399 -8.38 2.84 -3.55
C ALA A 399 -9.63 2.60 -2.70
N GLY A 400 -10.12 3.64 -2.01
CA GLY A 400 -11.38 3.58 -1.27
C GLY A 400 -12.59 3.36 -2.17
N LEU A 401 -12.61 3.97 -3.36
CA LEU A 401 -13.67 3.77 -4.36
C LEU A 401 -13.61 2.37 -5.00
N MET A 402 -12.42 1.85 -5.28
CA MET A 402 -12.24 0.48 -5.75
C MET A 402 -12.82 -0.54 -4.74
N ALA A 403 -12.70 -0.28 -3.44
CA ALA A 403 -13.26 -1.17 -2.43
C ALA A 403 -14.80 -1.21 -2.42
N SER A 404 -15.47 -0.10 -2.74
CA SER A 404 -16.93 0.06 -2.69
C SER A 404 -17.64 -0.14 -4.03
N ASN A 405 -16.96 0.10 -5.17
CA ASN A 405 -17.58 0.12 -6.49
C ASN A 405 -17.38 -1.16 -7.32
N TYR A 406 -16.83 -2.23 -6.73
CA TYR A 406 -16.79 -3.56 -7.36
C TYR A 406 -17.57 -4.56 -6.51
N ALA A 407 -18.48 -5.28 -7.16
CA ALA A 407 -19.14 -6.48 -6.61
C ALA A 407 -18.75 -7.72 -7.42
N GLY A 408 -18.88 -8.90 -6.82
CA GLY A 408 -18.39 -10.16 -7.37
C GLY A 408 -16.92 -10.42 -7.01
N ASN A 409 -16.63 -11.61 -6.49
CA ASN A 409 -15.30 -11.99 -6.01
C ASN A 409 -14.27 -12.05 -7.16
N THR A 410 -14.63 -12.71 -8.27
CA THR A 410 -13.73 -12.86 -9.43
C THR A 410 -13.54 -11.51 -10.15
N LYS A 411 -14.61 -10.72 -10.30
CA LYS A 411 -14.53 -9.37 -10.91
C LYS A 411 -13.61 -8.46 -10.10
N LYS A 412 -13.81 -8.39 -8.78
CA LYS A 412 -13.00 -7.57 -7.87
C LYS A 412 -11.52 -7.97 -7.85
N SER A 413 -11.23 -9.28 -7.82
CA SER A 413 -9.87 -9.80 -7.90
C SER A 413 -9.19 -9.43 -9.23
N THR A 414 -9.89 -9.62 -10.35
CA THR A 414 -9.40 -9.29 -11.70
C THR A 414 -9.13 -7.80 -11.84
N ALA A 415 -10.08 -6.95 -11.44
CA ALA A 415 -9.92 -5.49 -11.49
C ALA A 415 -8.74 -5.02 -10.62
N SER A 416 -8.60 -5.56 -9.41
CA SER A 416 -7.46 -5.25 -8.54
C SER A 416 -6.12 -5.64 -9.19
N GLY A 417 -6.06 -6.78 -9.87
CA GLY A 417 -4.87 -7.23 -10.61
C GLY A 417 -4.51 -6.32 -11.79
N ILE A 418 -5.50 -5.87 -12.57
CA ILE A 418 -5.29 -4.92 -13.67
C ILE A 418 -4.78 -3.58 -13.13
N ILE A 419 -5.39 -3.05 -12.08
CA ILE A 419 -5.00 -1.79 -11.45
C ILE A 419 -3.56 -1.88 -10.91
N PHE A 420 -3.19 -3.02 -10.31
CA PHE A 420 -1.83 -3.28 -9.86
C PHE A 420 -0.83 -3.33 -11.03
N ALA A 421 -1.21 -3.89 -12.18
CA ALA A 421 -0.37 -3.84 -13.38
C ALA A 421 -0.15 -2.39 -13.86
N GLY A 422 -1.18 -1.54 -13.82
CA GLY A 422 -1.05 -0.11 -14.14
C GLY A 422 -0.14 0.64 -13.18
N TRP A 423 -0.25 0.34 -11.88
CA TRP A 423 0.64 0.85 -10.85
C TRP A 423 2.11 0.45 -11.10
N ALA A 424 2.37 -0.83 -11.40
CA ALA A 424 3.72 -1.31 -11.70
C ALA A 424 4.28 -0.69 -13.00
N ALA A 425 3.46 -0.61 -14.04
CA ALA A 425 3.83 0.00 -15.32
C ALA A 425 4.25 1.47 -15.15
N GLY A 426 3.51 2.25 -14.36
CA GLY A 426 3.85 3.64 -14.10
C GLY A 426 5.17 3.81 -13.34
N LEU A 427 5.46 2.94 -12.37
CA LEU A 427 6.75 2.97 -11.64
C LEU A 427 7.94 2.54 -12.49
N ILE A 428 7.73 1.65 -13.45
CA ILE A 428 8.76 1.21 -14.40
C ILE A 428 9.01 2.30 -15.46
N ALA A 429 7.95 2.92 -15.98
CA ALA A 429 8.02 3.93 -17.04
C ALA A 429 8.49 5.30 -16.54
N GLY A 430 8.07 5.73 -15.35
CA GLY A 430 8.33 7.08 -14.81
C GLY A 430 9.80 7.53 -14.85
N PRO A 431 10.78 6.73 -14.38
CA PRO A 431 12.20 7.09 -14.40
C PRO A 431 12.74 7.34 -15.81
N GLN A 432 12.18 6.70 -16.83
CA GLN A 432 12.67 6.77 -18.22
C GLN A 432 12.46 8.14 -18.87
N PHE A 433 11.62 9.00 -18.27
CA PHE A 433 11.44 10.38 -18.73
C PHE A 433 12.51 11.34 -18.20
N PHE A 434 13.31 10.92 -17.19
CA PHE A 434 14.43 11.70 -16.67
C PHE A 434 15.69 11.41 -17.48
N LEU A 435 15.86 12.15 -18.57
CA LEU A 435 17.01 12.03 -19.45
C LEU A 435 18.20 12.82 -18.93
N GLU A 436 19.37 12.20 -18.88
CA GLU A 436 20.60 12.86 -18.42
C GLU A 436 20.99 14.05 -19.30
N ARG A 437 20.78 13.95 -20.62
CA ARG A 437 21.05 15.04 -21.59
C ARG A 437 20.25 16.32 -21.33
N GLU A 438 19.16 16.23 -20.57
CA GLU A 438 18.29 17.37 -20.25
C GLU A 438 18.54 17.91 -18.84
N ALA A 439 19.48 17.31 -18.09
CA ALA A 439 19.85 17.80 -16.78
C ALA A 439 20.45 19.22 -16.89
N PRO A 440 20.14 20.14 -15.94
CA PRO A 440 19.31 19.97 -14.75
C PRO A 440 17.83 20.35 -14.96
N THR A 441 17.42 20.72 -16.17
CA THR A 441 16.07 21.22 -16.47
C THR A 441 15.03 20.12 -16.66
N TYR A 442 15.41 18.92 -17.10
CA TYR A 442 14.55 17.75 -17.27
C TYR A 442 13.20 18.07 -17.93
N ASP A 443 13.25 18.69 -19.11
CA ASP A 443 12.09 19.23 -19.81
C ASP A 443 11.02 18.16 -20.11
N LEU A 444 11.46 17.01 -20.62
CA LEU A 444 10.59 15.87 -20.91
C LEU A 444 9.92 15.33 -19.65
N ALA A 445 10.64 15.29 -18.54
CA ALA A 445 10.11 14.80 -17.27
C ALA A 445 9.03 15.73 -16.70
N PHE A 446 9.22 17.05 -16.76
CA PHE A 446 8.20 17.99 -16.29
C PHE A 446 6.96 18.01 -17.19
N LYS A 447 7.11 17.84 -18.51
CA LYS A 447 5.97 17.62 -19.42
C LYS A 447 5.20 16.35 -19.09
N MET A 448 5.90 15.26 -18.77
CA MET A 448 5.27 14.02 -18.30
C MET A 448 4.51 14.24 -16.99
N LEU A 449 5.09 14.94 -16.01
CA LEU A 449 4.43 15.27 -14.75
C LEU A 449 3.16 16.08 -14.97
N MET A 450 3.21 17.12 -15.80
CA MET A 450 2.04 17.93 -16.16
C MET A 450 0.96 17.08 -16.84
N GLY A 451 1.33 16.24 -17.80
CA GLY A 451 0.40 15.34 -18.50
C GLY A 451 -0.29 14.37 -17.54
N CYS A 452 0.48 13.74 -16.64
CA CYS A 452 -0.05 12.83 -15.63
C CYS A 452 -0.98 13.55 -14.65
N TYR A 453 -0.61 14.73 -14.14
CA TYR A 453 -1.45 15.48 -13.21
C TYR A 453 -2.71 16.04 -13.87
N ALA A 454 -2.64 16.48 -15.13
CA ALA A 454 -3.82 16.87 -15.90
C ALA A 454 -4.77 15.68 -16.09
N LEU A 455 -4.23 14.50 -16.42
CA LEU A 455 -4.99 13.26 -16.53
C LEU A 455 -5.66 12.89 -15.19
N MET A 456 -4.97 13.09 -14.07
CA MET A 456 -5.53 12.89 -12.72
C MET A 456 -6.63 13.90 -12.34
N VAL A 457 -6.79 15.00 -13.07
CA VAL A 457 -7.94 15.91 -12.93
C VAL A 457 -9.08 15.47 -13.86
N VAL A 458 -8.76 15.17 -15.11
CA VAL A 458 -9.76 14.84 -16.14
C VAL A 458 -10.42 13.49 -15.88
N LEU A 459 -9.67 12.45 -15.50
CA LEU A 459 -10.22 11.11 -15.31
C LEU A 459 -11.26 11.04 -14.18
N PRO A 460 -11.04 11.60 -12.98
CA PRO A 460 -12.09 11.63 -11.96
C PRO A 460 -13.33 12.41 -12.39
N ILE A 461 -13.19 13.46 -13.22
CA ILE A 461 -14.35 14.18 -13.80
C ILE A 461 -15.15 13.24 -14.72
N LEU A 462 -14.47 12.54 -15.64
CA LEU A 462 -15.12 11.59 -16.54
C LEU A 462 -15.78 10.44 -15.78
N GLN A 463 -15.09 9.91 -14.76
CA GLN A 463 -15.59 8.87 -13.88
C GLN A 463 -16.82 9.35 -13.08
N LEU A 464 -16.81 10.59 -12.60
CA LEU A 464 -17.96 11.21 -11.92
C LEU A 464 -19.16 11.35 -12.85
N ILE A 465 -18.95 11.81 -14.09
CA ILE A 465 -20.01 11.92 -15.11
C ILE A 465 -20.58 10.53 -15.41
N TRP A 466 -19.71 9.53 -15.58
CA TRP A 466 -20.12 8.15 -15.84
C TRP A 466 -20.94 7.56 -14.69
N TYR A 467 -20.48 7.67 -13.44
CA TYR A 467 -21.23 7.19 -12.27
C TYR A 467 -22.58 7.89 -12.11
N LYS A 468 -22.65 9.21 -12.34
CA LYS A 468 -23.92 9.95 -12.29
C LYS A 468 -24.89 9.48 -13.37
N TYR A 469 -24.40 9.32 -14.60
CA TYR A 469 -25.20 8.84 -15.72
C TYR A 469 -25.72 7.42 -15.46
N GLU A 470 -24.85 6.52 -15.00
CA GLU A 470 -25.19 5.13 -14.77
C GLU A 470 -26.14 4.94 -13.58
N ASN A 471 -25.92 5.66 -12.48
CA ASN A 471 -26.87 5.67 -11.35
C ASN A 471 -28.23 6.22 -11.77
N ALA A 472 -28.28 7.33 -12.51
CA ALA A 472 -29.54 7.91 -13.00
C ALA A 472 -30.26 6.96 -13.98
N ARG A 473 -29.53 6.20 -14.80
CA ARG A 473 -30.10 5.15 -15.66
C ARG A 473 -30.72 4.03 -14.82
N ARG A 474 -30.02 3.56 -13.78
CA ARG A 474 -30.51 2.51 -12.88
C ARG A 474 -31.72 2.96 -12.07
N ASP A 475 -31.73 4.21 -11.60
CA ASP A 475 -32.87 4.79 -10.88
C ASP A 475 -34.12 4.88 -11.74
N LYS A 476 -33.99 5.16 -13.05
CA LYS A 476 -35.13 5.15 -13.99
C LYS A 476 -35.68 3.77 -14.28
N LEU A 477 -34.86 2.72 -14.17
CA LEU A 477 -35.22 1.34 -14.52
C LEU A 477 -35.70 0.53 -13.30
N CYS A 478 -35.51 1.04 -12.08
CA CYS A 478 -35.82 0.33 -10.86
C CYS A 478 -37.21 0.74 -10.33
N ASP A 479 -38.15 -0.20 -10.25
CA ASP A 479 -39.43 0.02 -9.56
C ASP A 479 -39.20 0.24 -8.06
N GLU A 480 -39.98 1.14 -7.45
CA GLU A 480 -39.90 1.49 -6.01
C GLU A 480 -40.03 0.26 -5.08
N SER A 481 -40.68 -0.81 -5.55
CA SER A 481 -40.92 -2.05 -4.77
C SER A 481 -39.65 -2.87 -4.50
N VAL A 482 -38.61 -2.76 -5.34
CA VAL A 482 -37.36 -3.53 -5.23
C VAL A 482 -36.29 -2.77 -4.42
N ALA A 483 -36.42 -1.45 -4.30
CA ALA A 483 -35.46 -0.59 -3.59
C ALA A 483 -35.33 -0.92 -2.08
N ASN A 484 -36.36 -1.54 -1.48
CA ASN A 484 -36.39 -1.90 -0.06
C ASN A 484 -36.00 -3.36 0.23
N THR A 485 -35.59 -4.14 -0.78
CA THR A 485 -35.17 -5.53 -0.58
C THR A 485 -33.80 -5.58 0.08
N ARG A 486 -33.66 -6.33 1.18
CA ARG A 486 -32.35 -6.49 1.84
C ARG A 486 -31.34 -7.07 0.82
N PRO A 487 -30.10 -6.53 0.76
CA PRO A 487 -29.11 -7.06 -0.15
C PRO A 487 -28.81 -8.52 0.22
N GLU A 488 -29.14 -9.43 -0.68
CA GLU A 488 -28.71 -10.83 -0.55
C GLU A 488 -27.19 -10.91 -0.78
N PHE A 489 -26.52 -11.70 0.06
CA PHE A 489 -25.09 -11.97 -0.07
C PHE A 489 -24.84 -13.00 -1.19
N THR A 490 -25.23 -12.64 -2.41
CA THR A 490 -24.95 -13.40 -3.63
C THR A 490 -23.62 -12.94 -4.25
N ASP A 491 -22.87 -13.85 -4.88
CA ASP A 491 -21.65 -13.55 -5.64
C ASP A 491 -21.97 -13.12 -7.08
N GLU A 492 -22.86 -12.13 -7.19
CA GLU A 492 -23.22 -11.46 -8.45
C GLU A 492 -22.42 -10.15 -8.59
N THR A 493 -22.15 -9.75 -9.83
CA THR A 493 -21.41 -8.53 -10.16
C THR A 493 -22.23 -7.26 -9.98
N ASP A 494 -21.60 -6.09 -10.03
CA ASP A 494 -22.28 -4.79 -9.97
C ASP A 494 -23.14 -4.49 -11.21
N PHE A 495 -22.93 -5.21 -12.32
CA PHE A 495 -23.77 -5.15 -13.50
C PHE A 495 -25.00 -6.06 -13.35
N GLU A 496 -24.84 -7.22 -12.72
CA GLU A 496 -25.95 -8.14 -12.40
C GLU A 496 -26.84 -7.54 -11.30
N LYS A 497 -26.25 -6.93 -10.27
CA LYS A 497 -26.95 -6.27 -9.16
C LYS A 497 -27.45 -4.85 -9.49
N TRP A 498 -27.68 -4.51 -10.76
CA TRP A 498 -28.04 -3.15 -11.17
C TRP A 498 -29.29 -2.58 -10.45
N ARG A 499 -30.20 -3.43 -9.96
CA ARG A 499 -31.41 -3.05 -9.22
C ARG A 499 -31.07 -2.43 -7.86
N THR A 500 -30.16 -3.03 -7.10
CA THR A 500 -29.84 -2.62 -5.72
C THR A 500 -28.49 -1.89 -5.60
N PHE A 501 -27.58 -2.07 -6.55
CA PHE A 501 -26.24 -1.50 -6.53
C PHE A 501 -26.21 -0.09 -7.12
N ARG A 502 -25.59 0.85 -6.40
CA ARG A 502 -25.29 2.21 -6.85
C ARG A 502 -23.83 2.52 -6.66
N TYR A 503 -23.22 3.16 -7.65
CA TYR A 503 -21.84 3.59 -7.59
C TYR A 503 -21.69 4.75 -6.60
N THR A 504 -20.66 4.65 -5.76
CA THR A 504 -20.24 5.73 -4.86
C THR A 504 -19.35 6.73 -5.60
N MET A 505 -19.51 8.01 -5.26
CA MET A 505 -18.81 9.13 -5.90
C MET A 505 -17.60 9.63 -5.11
#